data_AF-E2B7E3-F1
#
_entry.id   AF-E2B7E3-F1
#
_cell.length_a   1.000
_cell.length_b   1.000
_cell.length_c   1.000
_cell.angle_alpha   90.00
_cell.angle_beta   90.00
_cell.angle_gamma   90.00
#
_symmetry.space_group_name_H-M   'P 1'
#
loop_
_entity.id
_entity.type
_entity.pdbx_description
1 polymer ?
#
loop_
_entity_poly.entity_id
_entity_poly.type
_entity_poly.pdbx_seq_one_letter_code
_entity_poly.pdbx_strand_id
1 'polypeptide(L)' 'LFYYFRKGKNAVQACEKLRKIYGDEALKERHCQYWLFFVSFSSDDYSVKDAPRSGRPSEVDDDKLKALIEA' A
#
# COMPACT_ATOMS: atom_id res chain seq x y z
N LEU A 1 1.78 8.72 7.44
CA LEU A 1 3.25 8.46 7.45
C LEU A 1 4.00 9.40 6.53
N PHE A 2 3.65 9.44 5.24
CA PHE A 2 4.30 10.29 4.22
C PHE A 2 4.51 11.75 4.62
N TYR A 3 3.49 12.38 5.21
CA TYR A 3 3.55 13.77 5.64
C TYR A 3 4.73 14.05 6.59
N TYR A 4 4.94 13.18 7.59
CA TYR A 4 6.04 13.34 8.53
C TYR A 4 7.40 13.00 7.89
N PHE A 5 7.42 12.05 6.96
CA PHE A 5 8.61 11.73 6.18
C PHE A 5 9.07 12.92 5.31
N ARG A 6 8.15 13.58 4.61
CA ARG A 6 8.46 14.84 3.87
C ARG A 6 8.94 15.98 4.77
N LYS A 7 8.60 15.93 6.07
CA LYS A 7 9.14 16.85 7.10
C LYS A 7 10.49 16.40 7.69
N GLY A 8 11.16 15.44 7.07
CA GLY A 8 12.47 14.93 7.50
C GLY A 8 12.42 14.03 8.73
N LYS A 9 11.25 13.47 9.08
CA LYS A 9 11.15 12.47 10.16
C LYS A 9 11.42 11.08 9.61
N ASN A 10 12.18 10.30 10.37
CA ASN A 10 12.40 8.89 10.04
C ASN A 10 11.12 8.07 10.31
N ALA A 11 11.14 6.80 9.90
CA ALA A 11 9.96 5.94 9.99
C ALA A 11 9.43 5.78 11.42
N VAL A 12 10.32 5.56 12.38
CA VAL A 12 9.99 5.37 13.78
C VAL A 12 9.30 6.62 14.35
N GLN A 13 9.90 7.79 14.16
CA GLN A 13 9.35 9.07 14.61
C GLN A 13 8.00 9.37 13.96
N ALA A 14 7.82 9.01 12.69
CA ALA A 14 6.54 9.18 12.00
C ALA A 14 5.46 8.26 12.57
N CYS A 15 5.78 6.99 12.89
CA CYS A 15 4.84 6.09 13.56
C CYS A 15 4.47 6.58 14.94
N GLU A 16 5.46 6.95 15.77
CA GLU A 16 5.24 7.40 17.15
C GLU A 16 4.30 8.60 17.20
N LYS A 17 4.51 9.57 16.29
CA LYS A 17 3.61 10.73 16.18
C LYS A 17 2.19 10.33 15.82
N LEU A 18 2.02 9.36 14.92
CA LEU A 18 0.69 8.90 14.52
C LEU A 18 0.04 8.08 15.63
N ARG A 19 0.77 7.21 16.32
CA ARG A 19 0.30 6.48 17.50
C ARG A 19 -0.12 7.42 18.62
N LYS A 20 0.62 8.50 18.86
CA LYS A 20 0.25 9.51 19.85
C LYS A 20 -1.09 10.21 19.54
N ILE A 21 -1.47 10.31 18.26
CA ILE A 21 -2.72 10.96 17.83
C ILE A 21 -3.88 9.96 17.76
N TYR A 22 -3.63 8.76 17.23
CA TYR A 22 -4.67 7.77 16.88
C TYR A 22 -4.71 6.54 17.81
N GLY A 23 -3.80 6.44 18.77
CA GLY A 23 -3.64 5.30 19.68
C GLY A 23 -2.52 4.34 19.27
N ASP A 24 -2.02 3.56 20.24
CA ASP A 24 -0.86 2.67 20.04
C ASP A 24 -1.12 1.55 19.03
N GLU A 25 -2.37 1.09 18.91
CA GLU A 25 -2.80 0.05 17.97
C GLU A 25 -2.97 0.56 16.53
N ALA A 26 -2.90 1.87 16.30
CA ALA A 26 -3.16 2.46 14.97
C ALA A 26 -2.15 2.01 13.92
N LEU A 27 -0.89 1.81 14.31
CA LEU A 27 0.19 1.40 13.41
C LEU A 27 1.15 0.46 14.12
N LYS A 28 1.69 -0.54 13.41
CA LYS A 28 2.86 -1.29 13.87
C LYS A 28 4.12 -0.70 13.24
N GLU A 29 5.17 -0.55 14.03
CA GLU A 29 6.43 0.04 13.58
C GLU A 29 6.98 -0.64 12.32
N ARG A 30 6.93 -1.98 12.27
CA ARG A 30 7.32 -2.79 11.11
C ARG A 30 6.58 -2.41 9.82
N HIS A 31 5.26 -2.14 9.91
CA HIS A 31 4.48 -1.72 8.74
C HIS A 31 4.87 -0.32 8.26
N CYS A 32 5.15 0.60 9.18
CA CYS A 32 5.63 1.92 8.78
C CYS A 32 7.00 1.88 8.11
N GLN A 33 7.93 1.09 8.66
CA GLN A 33 9.28 0.95 8.12
C GLN A 33 9.23 0.34 6.72
N TYR A 34 8.44 -0.73 6.55
CA TYR A 34 8.23 -1.36 5.24
C TYR A 34 7.62 -0.38 4.23
N TRP A 35 6.55 0.32 4.62
CA TRP A 35 5.88 1.29 3.76
C TRP A 35 6.81 2.45 3.37
N LEU A 36 7.58 3.00 4.31
CA LEU A 36 8.52 4.07 4.03
C LEU A 36 9.72 3.62 3.21
N PHE A 37 10.19 2.38 3.38
CA PHE A 37 11.20 1.81 2.50
C PHE A 37 10.67 1.74 1.07
N PHE A 38 9.48 1.19 0.87
CA PHE A 38 8.85 1.11 -0.45
C PHE A 38 8.67 2.49 -1.10
N VAL A 39 8.22 3.47 -0.34
CA VAL A 39 8.01 4.85 -0.81
C VAL A 39 9.30 5.66 -0.99
N SER A 40 10.35 5.35 -0.23
CA SER A 40 11.65 6.03 -0.38
C SER A 40 12.44 5.52 -1.59
N PHE A 41 12.21 4.26 -1.99
CA PHE A 41 12.89 3.61 -3.11
C PHE A 41 12.07 3.59 -4.40
N SER A 42 10.73 3.67 -4.32
CA SER A 42 9.89 3.89 -5.50
C SER A 42 9.93 5.36 -5.86
N SER A 43 10.62 5.67 -6.95
CA SER A 43 10.96 7.03 -7.36
C SER A 43 9.78 7.92 -7.76
N ASP A 44 8.55 7.41 -7.87
CA ASP A 44 7.38 8.24 -8.24
C ASP A 44 6.00 7.71 -7.78
N ASP A 45 5.90 6.52 -7.20
CA ASP A 45 4.61 5.99 -6.74
C ASP A 45 4.36 6.31 -5.26
N TYR A 46 3.76 7.48 -5.03
CA TYR A 46 3.23 7.89 -3.73
C TYR A 46 1.77 7.51 -3.54
N SER A 47 1.22 6.63 -4.38
CA SER A 47 -0.17 6.23 -4.24
C SER A 47 -0.38 5.49 -2.92
N VAL A 48 -1.50 5.81 -2.27
CA VAL A 48 -1.95 5.12 -1.05
C VAL A 48 -2.82 3.90 -1.42
N LYS A 49 -2.88 3.55 -2.71
CA LYS A 49 -3.68 2.41 -3.18
C LYS A 49 -2.90 1.13 -2.90
N ASP A 50 -3.61 0.10 -2.47
CA ASP A 50 -3.06 -1.24 -2.42
C ASP A 50 -2.68 -1.69 -3.84
N ALA A 51 -1.57 -2.41 -3.94
CA ALA A 51 -1.26 -3.17 -5.15
C ALA A 51 -2.40 -4.17 -5.44
N PRO A 52 -2.61 -4.58 -6.71
CA PRO A 52 -3.55 -5.62 -7.06
C PRO A 52 -3.36 -6.83 -6.14
N ARG A 53 -4.41 -7.20 -5.41
CA ARG A 53 -4.35 -8.36 -4.52
C ARG A 53 -4.37 -9.60 -5.38
N SER A 54 -3.59 -10.62 -5.00
CA SER A 54 -3.71 -11.95 -5.60
C SER A 54 -5.11 -12.49 -5.27
N GLY A 55 -6.03 -12.37 -6.23
CA GLY A 55 -7.33 -13.00 -6.16
C GLY A 55 -7.25 -14.49 -6.45
N ARG A 56 -8.37 -15.19 -6.28
CA ARG A 56 -8.54 -16.53 -6.88
C ARG A 56 -8.44 -16.36 -8.40
N PRO A 57 -7.59 -17.15 -9.10
CA PRO A 57 -7.60 -17.17 -10.55
C PRO A 57 -9.01 -17.48 -11.05
N SER A 58 -9.50 -16.72 -12.03
CA SER A 58 -10.75 -17.09 -12.70
C SER A 58 -10.55 -18.45 -13.37
N GLU A 59 -11.49 -19.38 -13.17
CA GLU A 59 -11.51 -20.66 -13.88
C GLU A 59 -11.94 -20.48 -15.35
N VAL A 60 -12.62 -19.37 -15.63
CA VAL A 60 -13.15 -19.06 -16.96
C VAL A 60 -12.23 -18.05 -17.62
N ASP A 61 -11.88 -18.36 -18.87
CA ASP A 61 -11.13 -17.50 -19.76
C ASP A 61 -12.09 -16.49 -20.41
N ASP A 62 -11.90 -15.21 -20.08
CA ASP A 62 -12.76 -14.11 -20.53
C ASP A 62 -12.76 -13.99 -22.07
N ASP A 63 -11.65 -14.34 -22.73
CA ASP A 63 -11.54 -14.27 -24.19
C ASP A 63 -12.45 -15.34 -24.85
N LYS A 64 -12.53 -16.53 -24.25
CA LYS A 64 -13.46 -17.58 -24.71
C LYS A 64 -14.91 -17.19 -24.50
N LEU A 65 -15.21 -16.53 -23.38
CA LEU A 65 -16.56 -16.09 -23.07
C LEU A 65 -17.01 -14.98 -24.04
N LYS A 66 -16.11 -14.06 -24.36
CA LYS A 66 -16.34 -13.01 -25.34
C LYS A 66 -16.59 -13.56 -26.75
N ALA A 67 -15.81 -14.54 -27.18
CA ALA A 67 -15.99 -15.20 -28.48
C ALA A 67 -17.35 -15.92 -28.62
N LEU A 68 -17.91 -16.45 -27.52
CA LEU A 68 -19.25 -17.07 -27.52
C LEU A 68 -20.39 -16.05 -27.63
N ILE A 69 -20.20 -14.83 -27.14
CA ILE A 69 -21.23 -13.78 -27.17
C ILE A 69 -21.25 -13.05 -28.52
N GLU A 70 -20.09 -12.94 -29.17
CA GLU A 70 -19.94 -12.28 -30.48
C GLU A 70 -20.25 -13.19 -31.68
N ALA A 71 -20.54 -14.48 -31.43
CA ALA A 71 -20.96 -15.47 -32.44
C ALA A 71 -22.48 -15.45 -32.68
#